data_AF-T1CHK0-F1
#
_entry.id   AF-T1CHK0-F1
#
_cell.length_a   1.000
_cell.length_b   1.000
_cell.length_c   1.000
_cell.angle_alpha   90.00
_cell.angle_beta   90.00
_cell.angle_gamma   90.00
#
_symmetry.space_group_name_H-M   'P 1'
#
loop_
_entity.id
_entity.type
_entity.pdbx_description
1 polymer ?
#
loop_
_entity_poly.entity_id
_entity_poly.type
_entity_poly.pdbx_seq_one_letter_code
_entity_poly.pdbx_strand_id
1 'polypeptide(L)' 'HITFADARVRQALAPLALIRVDVTRDDADSRALLKRYGLLGPPVTLFFAPDGRERIAERLVGAEGASAFLARLRRAGL' A
#
# COMPACT_ATOMS: atom_id res chain seq x y z
N HIS A 1 9.89 -9.58 3.83
CA HIS A 1 8.85 -9.55 2.77
C HIS A 1 9.50 -9.82 1.43
N ILE A 2 9.18 -10.93 0.78
CA ILE A 2 9.73 -11.29 -0.53
C ILE A 2 9.23 -10.38 -1.67
N THR A 3 8.05 -9.77 -1.50
CA THR A 3 7.38 -8.94 -2.53
C THR A 3 8.17 -7.69 -2.88
N PHE A 4 8.51 -6.87 -1.88
CA PHE A 4 9.20 -5.59 -2.10
C PHE A 4 10.70 -5.75 -2.40
N ALA A 5 11.26 -6.94 -2.17
CA ALA A 5 12.63 -7.27 -2.54
C ALA A 5 12.77 -7.68 -4.03
N ASP A 6 11.67 -8.10 -4.67
CA ASP A 6 11.67 -8.51 -6.08
C ASP A 6 12.05 -7.32 -6.98
N ALA A 7 13.02 -7.52 -7.86
CA ALA A 7 13.54 -6.47 -8.74
C ALA A 7 12.44 -5.87 -9.65
N ARG A 8 11.48 -6.69 -10.08
CA ARG A 8 10.36 -6.25 -10.93
C ARG A 8 9.42 -5.33 -10.16
N VAL A 9 9.17 -5.64 -8.88
CA VAL A 9 8.37 -4.80 -8.00
C VAL A 9 9.11 -3.48 -7.73
N ARG A 10 10.41 -3.53 -7.43
CA ARG A 10 11.23 -2.32 -7.23
C ARG A 10 11.22 -1.41 -8.47
N GLN A 11 11.32 -1.99 -9.66
CA GLN A 11 11.28 -1.24 -10.91
C GLN A 11 9.90 -0.59 -11.14
N ALA A 12 8.81 -1.32 -10.89
CA ALA A 12 7.46 -0.79 -11.03
C ALA A 12 7.14 0.32 -10.01
N LEU A 13 7.74 0.26 -8.81
CA LEU A 13 7.57 1.27 -7.76
C LEU A 13 8.51 2.49 -7.91
N ALA A 14 9.60 2.38 -8.68
CA ALA A 14 10.59 3.45 -8.85
C ALA A 14 10.02 4.81 -9.31
N PRO A 15 9.01 4.90 -10.20
CA PRO A 15 8.43 6.19 -10.59
C PRO A 15 7.39 6.72 -9.58
N LEU A 16 7.06 5.98 -8.53
CA LEU A 16 5.97 6.29 -7.61
C LEU A 16 6.48 6.94 -6.31
N ALA A 17 5.67 7.80 -5.72
CA ALA A 17 5.90 8.28 -4.36
C ALA A 17 5.55 7.19 -3.35
N LEU A 18 6.55 6.63 -2.68
CA LEU A 18 6.37 5.60 -1.66
C LEU A 18 6.32 6.24 -0.27
N ILE A 19 5.17 6.08 0.40
CA ILE A 19 4.98 6.55 1.77
C ILE A 19 4.88 5.33 2.68
N ARG A 20 5.78 5.24 3.67
CA ARG A 20 5.72 4.25 4.74
C ARG A 20 5.38 4.97 6.04
N VAL A 21 4.29 4.56 6.67
CA VAL A 21 3.90 5.05 8.00
C VAL A 21 4.10 3.92 8.99
N ASP A 22 4.83 4.21 10.07
CA ASP A 22 4.96 3.29 11.20
C ASP A 22 3.91 3.65 12.25
N VAL A 23 2.98 2.72 12.49
CA VAL A 23 1.89 2.85 13.47
C VAL A 23 2.09 1.91 14.67
N THR A 24 3.30 1.37 14.87
CA THR A 24 3.61 0.38 15.92
C THR A 24 3.32 0.90 17.33
N ARG A 25 3.43 2.22 17.55
CA ARG A 25 3.24 2.85 18.86
C ARG A 25 1.78 2.96 19.31
N ASP A 26 0.81 2.73 18.42
CA ASP A 26 -0.63 2.93 18.65
C ASP A 26 -0.93 4.22 19.46
N ASP A 27 -0.44 5.36 18.98
CA ASP A 27 -0.76 6.66 19.58
C ASP A 27 -2.02 7.28 18.94
N ALA A 28 -2.40 8.48 19.42
CA ALA A 28 -3.61 9.15 18.95
C ALA A 28 -3.58 9.42 17.43
N ASP A 29 -2.41 9.78 16.89
CA ASP A 29 -2.22 10.05 15.47
C ASP A 29 -2.31 8.77 14.65
N SER A 30 -1.71 7.68 15.12
CA SER A 30 -1.81 6.35 14.51
C SER A 30 -3.27 5.88 14.43
N ARG A 31 -4.03 5.99 15.54
CA ARG A 31 -5.46 5.65 15.57
C ARG A 31 -6.29 6.55 14.67
N ALA A 32 -6.00 7.85 14.63
CA ALA A 32 -6.70 8.80 13.77
C ALA A 32 -6.47 8.48 12.28
N LEU A 33 -5.24 8.13 11.90
CA LEU A 33 -4.89 7.71 10.55
C LEU A 33 -5.61 6.43 10.15
N LEU A 34 -5.55 5.39 10.98
CA LEU A 34 -6.25 4.12 10.73
C LEU A 34 -7.75 4.35 10.58
N LYS A 35 -8.35 5.13 11.48
CA LYS A 35 -9.78 5.49 11.41
C LYS A 35 -10.13 6.26 10.13
N ARG A 36 -9.30 7.23 9.72
CA ARG A 36 -9.51 8.01 8.50
C ARG A 36 -9.61 7.14 7.25
N TYR A 37 -8.82 6.08 7.19
CA TYR A 37 -8.84 5.14 6.06
C TYR A 37 -9.70 3.89 6.30
N GLY A 38 -10.38 3.78 7.45
CA GLY A 38 -11.20 2.62 7.80
C GLY A 38 -10.39 1.33 7.92
N LEU A 39 -9.17 1.41 8.46
CA LEU A 39 -8.26 0.30 8.64
C LEU A 39 -8.34 -0.23 10.08
N LEU A 40 -8.42 -1.55 10.23
CA LEU A 40 -8.41 -2.21 11.53
C LEU A 40 -6.98 -2.35 12.10
N GLY A 41 -5.97 -2.39 11.24
CA GLY A 41 -4.56 -2.49 11.62
C GLY A 41 -3.68 -2.93 10.45
N PRO A 42 -2.35 -2.82 10.58
CA PRO A 42 -1.39 -3.31 9.59
C PRO A 42 -1.27 -4.85 9.56
N PRO A 43 -0.65 -5.44 8.52
CA PRO A 43 -0.08 -4.79 7.35
C PRO A 43 -1.15 -4.47 6.29
N VAL A 44 -1.19 -3.21 5.86
CA VAL A 44 -2.06 -2.74 4.77
C VAL A 44 -1.25 -1.86 3.82
N THR A 45 -1.45 -2.06 2.51
CA THR A 45 -0.95 -1.16 1.47
C THR A 45 -2.13 -0.51 0.76
N LEU A 46 -2.13 0.82 0.72
CA LEU A 46 -3.11 1.64 0.01
C LEU A 46 -2.50 2.15 -1.30
N PHE A 47 -3.35 2.31 -2.32
CA PHE A 47 -2.93 2.78 -3.64
C PHE A 47 -3.71 4.05 -3.98
N PHE A 48 -2.99 5.10 -4.38
CA PHE A 48 -3.56 6.38 -4.77
C PHE A 48 -3.14 6.66 -6.21
N ALA A 49 -4.10 6.87 -7.09
CA ALA A 49 -3.82 7.19 -8.49
C ALA A 49 -3.38 8.66 -8.64
N PRO A 50 -2.87 9.07 -9.82
CA PRO A 50 -2.43 10.46 -10.05
C PRO A 50 -3.51 11.53 -9.83
N ASP A 51 -4.79 11.14 -9.85
CA ASP A 51 -5.94 11.98 -9.50
C ASP A 51 -6.08 12.24 -7.99
N GLY A 52 -5.18 11.69 -7.17
CA GLY A 52 -5.20 11.76 -5.71
C GLY A 52 -6.26 10.86 -5.06
N ARG A 53 -7.01 10.08 -5.85
CA ARG A 53 -8.08 9.22 -5.33
C ARG A 53 -7.53 7.85 -4.96
N GLU A 54 -7.95 7.39 -3.80
CA GLU A 54 -7.65 6.04 -3.35
C GLU A 54 -8.37 5.00 -4.23
N ARG A 55 -7.64 3.96 -4.64
CA ARG A 55 -8.20 2.77 -5.29
C ARG A 55 -8.58 1.74 -4.23
N ILE A 56 -9.68 2.00 -3.53
CA ILE A 56 -10.15 1.19 -2.39
C ILE A 56 -10.28 -0.30 -2.75
N ALA A 57 -10.75 -0.61 -3.97
CA ALA A 57 -10.89 -1.99 -4.46
C ALA A 57 -9.55 -2.75 -4.57
N GLU A 58 -8.44 -2.02 -4.68
CA GLU A 58 -7.11 -2.59 -4.83
C GLU A 58 -6.31 -2.59 -3.53
N ARG A 59 -6.89 -2.17 -2.39
CA ARG A 59 -6.24 -2.30 -1.08
C ARG A 59 -5.68 -3.71 -0.89
N LEU A 60 -4.43 -3.79 -0.44
CA LEU A 60 -3.81 -5.04 -0.03
C LEU A 60 -3.83 -5.12 1.49
N VAL A 61 -4.53 -6.11 2.02
CA VAL A 61 -4.49 -6.49 3.43
C VAL A 61 -3.64 -7.75 3.55
N GLY A 62 -2.67 -7.76 4.45
CA GLY A 62 -1.74 -8.88 4.57
C GLY A 62 -0.55 -8.78 3.62
N ALA A 63 -0.19 -9.90 3.01
CA ALA A 63 0.94 -10.03 2.10
C ALA A 63 0.52 -10.83 0.87
N GLU A 64 1.11 -10.50 -0.28
CA GLU A 64 0.94 -11.28 -1.52
C GLU A 64 2.27 -11.41 -2.27
N GLY A 65 2.37 -12.37 -3.19
CA GLY A 65 3.56 -12.57 -4.01
C GLY A 65 3.80 -11.47 -5.04
N ALA A 66 5.03 -11.36 -5.54
CA ALA A 66 5.44 -10.31 -6.49
C ALA A 66 4.55 -10.22 -7.74
N SER A 67 4.20 -11.35 -8.35
CA SER A 67 3.33 -11.37 -9.54
C SER A 67 1.92 -10.84 -9.25
N ALA A 68 1.34 -11.19 -8.10
CA ALA A 68 0.02 -10.70 -7.69
C ALA A 68 0.06 -9.19 -7.41
N PHE A 69 1.12 -8.73 -6.75
CA PHE A 69 1.35 -7.31 -6.47
C PHE A 69 1.50 -6.46 -7.74
N LEU A 70 2.25 -6.95 -8.73
CA LEU A 70 2.38 -6.28 -10.03
C LEU A 70 1.03 -6.20 -10.76
N ALA A 71 0.22 -7.26 -10.71
CA ALA A 71 -1.12 -7.24 -11.29
C ALA A 71 -2.04 -6.22 -10.58
N ARG A 72 -1.91 -6.10 -9.25
CA ARG A 72 -2.64 -5.12 -8.43
C ARG A 72 -2.26 -3.68 -8.77
N LEU A 73 -0.97 -3.37 -8.91
CA LEU A 73 -0.52 -2.04 -9.36
C LEU A 73 -1.18 -1.65 -10.68
N ARG A 74 -1.20 -2.57 -11.65
CA ARG A 74 -1.83 -2.31 -12.96
C ARG A 74 -3.33 -2.05 -12.84
N ARG A 75 -4.06 -2.81 -12.02
CA ARG A 75 -5.49 -2.56 -11.77
C ARG A 75 -5.73 -1.24 -11.03
N ALA A 76 -4.80 -0.82 -10.17
CA ALA A 76 -4.84 0.48 -9.52
C ALA A 76 -4.53 1.65 -10.47
N GLY A 77 -4.02 1.37 -11.68
CA GLY A 77 -3.60 2.37 -12.65
C GLY A 77 -2.25 2.99 -12.31
N LEU A 78 -1.35 2.21 -11.70
CA LEU A 78 0.00 2.58 -11.29
C LEU A 78 1.06 1.79 -12.07
#